data_AF-A0A955JGV6-F1
#
_entry.id   AF-A0A955JGV6-F1
#
_cell.length_a   1.000
_cell.length_b   1.000
_cell.length_c   1.000
_cell.angle_alpha   90.00
_cell.angle_beta   90.00
_cell.angle_gamma   90.00
#
_symmetry.space_group_name_H-M   'P 1'
#
loop_
_entity.id
_entity.type
_entity.pdbx_description
1 polymer ?
#
loop_
_entity_poly.entity_id
_entity_poly.type
_entity_poly.pdbx_seq_one_letter_code
_entity_poly.pdbx_strand_id
1 'polypeptide(L)' 'LRLALSAAPRAREVWSDITTVARRDWIQWIVSAKRPETRARRVKNACSMLASGKRRVCCFDKSGIYSKGLGAPKPEP' A
#
# COMPACT_ATOMS: atom_id res chain seq x y z
N LEU A 1 -3.41 4.07 -8.07
CA LEU A 1 -2.16 3.30 -7.87
C LEU A 1 -1.62 2.75 -9.18
N ARG A 2 -2.41 2.01 -9.99
CA ARG A 2 -1.96 1.46 -11.29
C ARG A 2 -1.31 2.51 -12.21
N LEU A 3 -1.97 3.65 -12.43
CA LEU A 3 -1.41 4.75 -13.24
C LEU A 3 -0.08 5.28 -12.68
N ALA A 4 0.05 5.40 -11.36
CA ALA A 4 1.26 5.88 -10.71
C ALA A 4 2.43 4.87 -10.78
N LEU A 5 2.13 3.57 -10.81
CA LEU A 5 3.12 2.51 -11.03
C LEU A 5 3.51 2.42 -12.51
N SER A 6 2.60 2.69 -13.44
CA SER A 6 2.93 2.75 -14.87
C SER A 6 3.96 3.85 -15.18
N ALA A 7 3.91 4.97 -14.46
CA ALA A 7 4.88 6.06 -14.57
C ALA A 7 6.23 5.79 -13.87
N ALA A 8 6.36 4.69 -13.12
CA ALA A 8 7.55 4.36 -12.33
C ALA A 8 7.97 2.89 -12.58
N PRO A 9 8.73 2.60 -13.65
CA PRO A 9 9.06 1.22 -14.05
C PRO A 9 9.77 0.42 -12.96
N ARG A 10 10.72 1.04 -12.25
CA ARG A 10 11.43 0.40 -11.13
C ARG A 10 10.51 0.06 -9.95
N ALA A 11 9.53 0.93 -9.66
CA ALA A 11 8.52 0.64 -8.64
C ALA A 11 7.58 -0.49 -9.08
N ARG A 12 7.28 -0.59 -10.38
CA ARG A 12 6.45 -1.66 -10.95
C ARG A 12 7.13 -3.03 -10.90
N GLU A 13 8.43 -3.09 -11.12
CA GLU A 13 9.22 -4.32 -10.97
C GLU A 13 9.17 -4.82 -9.53
N VAL A 14 9.49 -3.96 -8.56
CA VAL A 14 9.42 -4.31 -7.14
C VAL A 14 7.99 -4.67 -6.73
N TRP A 15 6.98 -3.96 -7.25
CA TRP A 15 5.57 -4.30 -7.01
C TRP A 15 5.19 -5.69 -7.53
N SER A 16 5.78 -6.11 -8.64
CA SER A 16 5.55 -7.43 -9.23
C SER A 16 6.30 -8.52 -8.47
N ASP A 17 7.50 -8.22 -7.97
CA ASP A 17 8.35 -9.12 -7.16
C ASP A 17 7.77 -9.40 -5.76
N ILE A 18 7.10 -8.43 -5.13
CA ILE A 18 6.58 -8.60 -3.77
C ILE A 18 5.37 -9.54 -3.69
N THR A 19 5.22 -10.16 -2.51
CA THR A 19 4.11 -11.07 -2.20
C THR A 19 2.75 -10.38 -2.24
N THR A 20 1.69 -11.16 -2.48
CA THR A 20 0.30 -10.69 -2.46
C THR A 20 -0.07 -10.01 -1.14
N VAL A 21 0.43 -10.53 -0.01
CA VAL A 21 0.27 -9.91 1.32
C VAL A 21 0.93 -8.53 1.37
N ALA A 22 2.14 -8.38 0.84
CA ALA A 22 2.81 -7.08 0.80
C ALA A 22 2.07 -6.07 -0.09
N ARG A 23 1.52 -6.51 -1.22
CA ARG A 23 0.67 -5.64 -2.07
C ARG A 23 -0.58 -5.18 -1.30
N ARG A 24 -1.23 -6.08 -0.55
CA ARG A 24 -2.36 -5.75 0.32
C ARG A 24 -1.96 -4.72 1.38
N ASP A 25 -0.83 -4.90 2.05
CA ASP A 25 -0.30 -3.95 3.05
C ASP A 25 -0.14 -2.54 2.45
N TRP A 26 0.46 -2.45 1.26
CA TRP A 26 0.63 -1.16 0.56
C TRP A 26 -0.70 -0.50 0.19
N ILE A 27 -1.66 -1.26 -0.35
CA ILE A 27 -2.98 -0.74 -0.70
C ILE A 27 -3.69 -0.25 0.56
N GLN A 28 -3.69 -1.04 1.63
CA GLN A 28 -4.31 -0.68 2.90
C GLN A 28 -3.68 0.59 3.50
N TRP A 29 -2.35 0.67 3.48
CA TRP A 29 -1.66 1.87 3.93
C TRP A 29 -2.05 3.10 3.12
N ILE A 30 -2.19 3.01 1.80
CA ILE A 30 -2.65 4.14 0.98
C ILE A 30 -4.11 4.50 1.30
N VAL A 31 -5.00 3.51 1.39
CA VAL A 31 -6.45 3.72 1.57
C VAL A 31 -6.81 4.21 2.98
N SER A 32 -6.05 3.82 4.00
CA SER A 32 -6.25 4.27 5.38
C SER A 32 -6.12 5.79 5.56
N ALA A 33 -5.53 6.51 4.60
CA ALA A 33 -5.59 7.96 4.57
C ALA A 33 -7.02 8.43 4.24
N LYS A 34 -7.72 8.98 5.24
CA LYS A 34 -9.07 9.54 5.11
C LYS A 34 -9.13 10.78 4.22
N ARG A 35 -8.06 11.60 4.22
CA ARG A 35 -8.00 12.82 3.40
C ARG A 35 -7.47 12.53 1.99
N PRO A 36 -8.11 13.03 0.93
CA PRO A 36 -7.72 12.77 -0.45
C PRO A 36 -6.31 13.29 -0.78
N GLU A 37 -5.97 14.47 -0.27
CA GLU A 37 -4.62 15.06 -0.33
C GLU A 37 -3.54 14.12 0.25
N THR A 38 -3.81 13.53 1.42
CA THR A 38 -2.89 12.61 2.08
C THR A 38 -2.78 11.29 1.31
N ARG A 39 -3.89 10.83 0.71
CA ARG A 39 -3.90 9.65 -0.16
C ARG A 39 -3.02 9.87 -1.39
N ALA A 40 -3.12 11.02 -2.05
CA ALA A 40 -2.27 11.37 -3.19
C ALA A 40 -0.79 11.40 -2.80
N ARG A 41 -0.46 11.99 -1.64
CA ARG A 41 0.91 11.99 -1.09
C ARG A 41 1.42 10.57 -0.80
N ARG A 42 0.59 9.70 -0.21
CA ARG A 42 0.96 8.29 0.04
C ARG A 42 1.20 7.51 -1.25
N VAL A 43 0.46 7.76 -2.31
CA VAL A 43 0.72 7.15 -3.63
C VAL A 43 2.09 7.56 -4.16
N LYS A 44 2.45 8.85 -4.11
CA LYS A 44 3.77 9.33 -4.53
C LYS A 44 4.89 8.70 -3.69
N ASN A 45 4.72 8.68 -2.37
CA ASN A 45 5.68 8.07 -1.45
C ASN A 45 5.82 6.56 -1.68
N ALA A 46 4.72 5.85 -1.96
CA ALA A 46 4.76 4.42 -2.27
C ALA A 46 5.61 4.15 -3.53
N CYS A 47 5.40 4.93 -4.61
CA CYS A 47 6.23 4.79 -5.81
C CYS A 47 7.71 5.07 -5.53
N SER A 48 8.03 6.12 -4.76
CA SER A 48 9.41 6.43 -4.37
C SER A 48 10.05 5.32 -3.52
N MET A 49 9.35 4.82 -2.50
CA MET A 49 9.83 3.77 -1.62
C MET A 49 10.02 2.44 -2.35
N LEU A 50 9.09 2.06 -3.23
CA LEU A 50 9.21 0.88 -4.08
C LEU A 50 10.39 1.02 -5.05
N ALA A 51 10.58 2.19 -5.66
CA ALA A 51 11.73 2.45 -6.53
C ALA A 51 13.07 2.36 -5.77
N SER A 52 13.09 2.75 -4.50
CA SER A 52 14.24 2.54 -3.59
C SER A 52 14.42 1.10 -3.12
N GLY A 53 13.60 0.14 -3.58
CA GLY A 53 13.72 -1.28 -3.24
C GLY A 53 13.01 -1.70 -1.95
N LYS A 54 12.22 -0.83 -1.32
CA LYS A 54 11.44 -1.22 -0.13
C LYS A 54 10.30 -2.13 -0.52
N ARG A 55 10.44 -3.42 -0.20
CA ARG A 55 9.42 -4.45 -0.44
C ARG A 55 8.21 -4.37 0.51
N ARG A 56 8.34 -3.70 1.66
CA ARG A 56 7.26 -3.51 2.64
C ARG A 56 7.12 -2.04 2.99
N VAL A 57 5.89 -1.63 3.29
CA VAL A 57 5.61 -0.33 3.89
C VAL A 57 6.26 -0.24 5.28
N CYS A 58 6.98 0.84 5.57
CA CYS A 58 7.55 1.08 6.91
C CYS A 58 6.55 1.85 7.78
N CYS A 59 6.56 1.58 9.08
CA CYS A 59 5.66 2.23 10.06
C CYS A 59 4.16 2.03 9.76
N PHE A 60 3.79 0.87 9.22
CA PHE A 60 2.40 0.44 9.06
C PHE A 60 2.11 -0.75 9.97
N ASP A 61 1.04 -0.63 10.75
CA ASP A 61 0.54 -1.71 11.59
C ASP A 61 -0.11 -2.80 10.74
N LYS A 62 0.67 -3.84 10.42
CA LYS A 62 0.20 -5.02 9.69
C LYS A 62 -0.77 -5.87 10.49
N SER A 63 -0.72 -5.78 11.82
CA SER A 63 -1.58 -6.56 12.71
C SER A 63 -3.04 -6.10 12.60
N GLY A 64 -3.29 -4.86 12.17
CA GLY A 64 -4.62 -4.29 12.11
C GLY A 64 -5.18 -3.91 13.48
N ILE A 65 -4.52 -4.31 14.58
CA ILE A 65 -4.98 -4.16 15.96
C ILE A 65 -5.13 -2.67 16.31
N TYR A 66 -4.15 -1.86 15.93
CA TYR A 66 -4.13 -0.44 16.28
C TYR A 66 -4.78 0.42 15.21
N SER A 67 -4.66 -0.01 13.95
CA SER A 67 -5.23 0.74 12.83
C SER A 67 -6.74 0.57 12.66
N LYS A 68 -7.35 -0.48 13.27
CA LYS A 68 -8.77 -0.88 13.14
C LYS A 68 -9.27 -0.94 11.68
N GLY A 69 -8.35 -1.02 10.72
CA GLY A 69 -8.64 -0.92 9.29
C GLY A 69 -8.70 -2.27 8.59
N LEU A 70 -8.29 -3.34 9.28
CA LEU A 70 -8.38 -4.72 8.83
C LEU A 70 -9.35 -5.44 9.77
N GLY A 71 -10.54 -5.76 9.25
CA GLY A 71 -11.52 -6.60 9.93
C GLY A 71 -11.68 -7.93 9.20
N ALA A 72 -12.13 -8.96 9.93
CA ALA A 72 -12.62 -10.17 9.28
C ALA A 72 -13.77 -9.80 8.33
N PRO A 73 -13.86 -10.41 7.14
CA PRO A 73 -15.05 -10.25 6.30
C PRO A 73 -16.27 -10.66 7.12
N LYS A 74 -17.33 -9.84 7.08
CA LYS A 74 -18.61 -10.27 7.66
C LYS A 74 -19.10 -11.46 6.84
N PRO A 75 -19.50 -12.58 7.48
CA PRO A 75 -20.18 -13.64 6.75
C PRO A 75 -21.41 -13.02 6.07
N GLU A 76 -21.55 -13.29 4.77
CA GLU A 76 -22.78 -12.94 4.05
C GLU A 76 -23.94 -13.79 4.63
N PRO A 77 -25.14 -13.22 4.80
CA PRO A 77 -26.29 -13.93 5.35
C PRO A 77 -26.78 -15.06 4.43
#